data_AF-A0A6P5T936-F1
#
_entry.id   AF-A0A6P5T936-F1
#
_cell.length_a   1.000
_cell.length_b   1.000
_cell.length_c   1.000
_cell.angle_alpha   90.00
_cell.angle_beta   90.00
_cell.angle_gamma   90.00
#
_symmetry.space_group_name_H-M   'P 1'
#
loop_
_entity.id
_entity.type
_entity.pdbx_description
1 polymer ?
#
loop_
_entity_poly.entity_id
_entity_poly.type
_entity_poly.pdbx_seq_one_letter_code
_entity_poly.pdbx_strand_id
1 'polypeptide(L)'
;MAIENGEKPEDALALVAVTKPTDWTIVILRVVAFLATVSATVVMALNKETKSLVVATIGTTPVRATLTAKFQHNPANVFFVIANGMASFHNLFMIIVHFFGDKFKDKALRLVMVAILDMMAVALVSSGDGAATFMAQLGKNGNSHARWNKICDKFHKFCDHGGGALIASYVGLLLLLVITVLSIVKLLKTK
;
A
#
# COMPACT_ATOMS: atom_id res chain seq x y z
N MET A 1 39.37 21.31 26.65
CA MET A 1 38.40 21.89 25.70
C MET A 1 37.31 20.85 25.49
N ALA A 2 36.10 21.11 26.00
CA ALA A 2 34.85 20.48 25.56
C ALA A 2 34.58 20.89 24.09
N ILE A 3 33.78 20.22 23.25
CA ILE A 3 32.35 19.85 23.31
C ILE A 3 32.18 18.74 22.24
N GLU A 4 31.73 17.53 22.57
CA GLU A 4 30.33 17.03 22.53
C GLU A 4 29.70 16.97 21.12
N ASN A 5 29.44 15.74 20.63
CA ASN A 5 28.09 15.27 20.34
C ASN A 5 28.14 13.85 19.80
N GLY A 6 27.98 12.90 20.73
CA GLY A 6 27.56 11.54 20.40
C GLY A 6 26.06 11.55 20.12
N GLU A 7 25.69 11.29 18.88
CA GLU A 7 24.29 11.07 18.52
C GLU A 7 23.90 9.67 19.03
N LYS A 8 23.10 9.67 20.09
CA LYS A 8 22.54 8.50 20.77
C LYS A 8 21.62 7.74 19.80
N PRO A 9 21.67 6.40 19.74
CA PRO A 9 20.74 5.58 18.95
C PRO A 9 19.32 5.50 19.57
N GLU A 10 18.92 6.51 20.35
CA GLU A 10 17.69 6.52 21.15
C GLU A 10 16.49 7.10 20.37
N ASP A 11 16.73 7.93 19.35
CA ASP A 11 15.66 8.65 18.64
C ASP A 11 14.91 7.78 17.62
N ALA A 12 15.59 6.79 17.02
CA ALA A 12 14.93 5.80 16.16
C ALA A 12 14.05 4.82 16.96
N LEU A 13 14.39 4.59 18.23
CA LEU A 13 13.61 3.76 19.15
C LEU A 13 12.44 4.54 19.79
N ALA A 14 12.57 5.87 19.93
CA ALA A 14 11.56 6.74 20.52
C ALA A 14 10.30 6.91 19.65
N LEU A 15 10.41 6.83 18.31
CA LEU A 15 9.22 6.78 17.45
C LEU A 15 8.38 5.51 17.67
N VAL A 16 8.98 4.49 18.30
CA VAL A 16 8.39 3.19 18.66
C VAL A 16 8.32 3.04 20.18
N ALA A 17 8.22 4.15 20.93
CA ALA A 17 7.78 4.12 22.32
C ALA A 17 6.29 3.75 22.36
N VAL A 18 5.99 2.47 22.10
CA VAL A 18 4.66 1.89 22.21
C VAL A 18 4.28 1.93 23.69
N THR A 19 3.60 3.01 24.09
CA THR A 19 2.75 3.01 25.28
C THR A 19 1.86 1.76 25.24
N LYS A 20 1.77 1.05 26.36
CA LYS A 20 1.01 -0.19 26.60
C LYS A 20 -0.24 -0.24 25.68
N PRO A 21 -0.24 -1.06 24.62
CA PRO A 21 -1.26 -0.92 23.57
C PRO A 21 -2.60 -1.41 24.09
N THR A 22 -3.54 -0.49 24.29
CA THR A 22 -4.93 -0.82 24.62
C THR A 22 -5.60 -1.47 23.40
N ASP A 23 -6.59 -2.35 23.60
CA ASP A 23 -7.34 -2.98 22.48
C ASP A 23 -7.94 -1.91 21.55
N TRP A 24 -8.44 -0.80 22.10
CA TRP A 24 -8.94 0.35 21.35
C TRP A 24 -7.92 1.02 20.43
N THR A 25 -6.65 1.08 20.83
CA THR A 25 -5.59 1.68 19.99
C THR A 25 -5.40 0.87 18.70
N ILE A 26 -5.45 -0.46 18.80
CA ILE A 26 -5.34 -1.35 17.63
C ILE A 26 -6.55 -1.19 16.70
N VAL A 27 -7.76 -1.04 17.27
CA VAL A 27 -8.98 -0.82 16.48
C VAL A 27 -8.92 0.50 15.72
N ILE A 28 -8.53 1.60 16.38
CA ILE A 28 -8.37 2.90 15.70
C ILE A 28 -7.36 2.79 14.56
N LEU A 29 -6.22 2.15 14.82
CA LEU A 29 -5.18 1.96 13.81
C LEU A 29 -5.67 1.15 12.61
N ARG A 30 -6.51 0.12 12.84
CA ARG A 30 -7.16 -0.66 11.77
C ARG A 30 -8.16 0.16 10.96
N VAL A 31 -8.92 1.04 11.60
CA VAL A 31 -9.85 1.93 10.88
C VAL A 31 -9.07 2.90 9.99
N VAL A 32 -7.98 3.48 10.48
CA VAL A 32 -7.14 4.37 9.66
C VAL A 32 -6.48 3.59 8.51
N ALA A 33 -5.94 2.39 8.79
CA ALA A 33 -5.37 1.53 7.76
C ALA A 33 -6.40 1.15 6.68
N PHE A 34 -7.64 0.82 7.09
CA PHE A 34 -8.75 0.54 6.17
C PHE A 34 -9.06 1.73 5.25
N LEU A 35 -9.15 2.94 5.80
CA LEU A 35 -9.39 4.14 4.99
C LEU A 35 -8.25 4.42 4.01
N ALA A 36 -7.01 4.19 4.42
CA ALA A 36 -5.83 4.33 3.57
C ALA A 36 -5.85 3.30 2.41
N THR A 37 -6.10 2.02 2.69
CA THR A 37 -6.13 0.98 1.66
C THR A 37 -7.32 1.13 0.71
N VAL A 38 -8.50 1.53 1.23
CA VAL A 38 -9.69 1.78 0.39
C VAL A 38 -9.46 2.98 -0.52
N SER A 39 -8.95 4.09 0.01
CA SER A 39 -8.68 5.29 -0.81
C SER A 39 -7.66 4.98 -1.91
N ALA A 40 -6.56 4.28 -1.58
CA ALA A 40 -5.58 3.82 -2.57
C ALA A 40 -6.20 2.94 -3.66
N THR A 41 -7.03 1.97 -3.26
CA THR A 41 -7.74 1.07 -4.18
C THR A 41 -8.67 1.85 -5.11
N VAL A 42 -9.49 2.75 -4.57
CA VAL A 42 -10.46 3.54 -5.34
C VAL A 42 -9.77 4.49 -6.31
N VAL A 43 -8.74 5.22 -5.85
CA VAL A 43 -8.00 6.15 -6.71
C VAL A 43 -7.33 5.40 -7.86
N MET A 44 -6.68 4.26 -7.59
CA MET A 44 -6.03 3.47 -8.63
C MET A 44 -7.03 2.79 -9.57
N ALA A 45 -8.14 2.25 -9.07
CA ALA A 45 -9.16 1.57 -9.87
C ALA A 45 -9.94 2.53 -10.78
N LEU A 46 -10.18 3.76 -10.32
CA LEU A 46 -10.84 4.79 -11.13
C LEU A 46 -9.87 5.53 -12.07
N ASN A 47 -8.57 5.22 -11.99
CA ASN A 47 -7.55 5.89 -12.78
C ASN A 47 -7.63 5.47 -14.26
N LYS A 48 -8.07 6.42 -15.09
CA LYS A 48 -8.15 6.28 -16.55
C LYS A 48 -7.75 7.60 -17.21
N GLU A 49 -6.90 7.53 -18.22
CA GLU A 49 -6.56 8.68 -19.06
C GLU A 49 -6.49 8.25 -20.53
N THR A 50 -7.24 8.92 -21.40
CA THR A 50 -7.22 8.71 -22.85
C THR A 50 -6.55 9.90 -23.53
N LYS A 51 -5.51 9.63 -24.34
CA LYS A 51 -4.81 10.65 -25.13
C LYS A 51 -4.67 10.20 -26.57
N SER A 52 -4.93 11.10 -27.52
CA SER A 52 -4.59 10.90 -28.92
C SER A 52 -3.12 11.19 -29.13
N LEU A 53 -2.34 10.14 -29.40
CA LEU A 53 -0.93 10.22 -29.73
C LEU A 53 -0.76 10.00 -31.23
N VAL A 54 0.13 10.75 -31.87
CA VAL A 54 0.48 10.50 -33.28
C VAL A 54 1.35 9.26 -33.31
N VAL A 55 0.86 8.16 -33.89
CA VAL A 55 1.55 6.85 -33.87
C VAL A 55 2.28 6.59 -35.18
N ALA A 56 1.92 7.27 -36.27
CA ALA A 56 2.66 7.26 -37.51
C ALA A 56 2.47 8.57 -38.28
N THR A 57 3.47 8.98 -39.04
CA THR A 57 3.32 10.01 -40.08
C THR A 57 3.55 9.31 -41.40
N ILE A 58 2.53 9.22 -42.25
CA ILE A 58 2.63 8.61 -43.58
C ILE A 58 2.68 9.76 -44.58
N GLY A 59 3.85 10.04 -45.15
CA GLY A 59 4.07 11.23 -45.97
C GLY A 59 4.01 12.52 -45.13
N THR A 60 3.01 13.38 -45.36
CA THR A 60 2.81 14.67 -44.66
C THR A 60 1.61 14.67 -43.70
N THR A 61 0.86 13.57 -43.57
CA THR A 61 -0.33 13.51 -42.72
C THR A 61 -0.02 12.76 -41.40
N PRO A 62 -0.25 13.39 -40.22
CA PRO A 62 -0.07 12.73 -38.94
C PRO A 62 -1.26 11.81 -38.63
N VAL A 63 -1.01 10.50 -38.56
CA VAL A 63 -1.99 9.48 -38.14
C VAL A 63 -2.07 9.48 -36.62
N ARG A 64 -3.17 10.01 -36.09
CA ARG A 64 -3.44 10.06 -34.65
C ARG A 64 -4.10 8.76 -34.21
N ALA A 65 -3.47 8.01 -33.32
CA ALA A 65 -4.11 6.90 -32.63
C ALA A 65 -4.45 7.30 -31.19
N THR A 66 -5.67 7.01 -30.76
CA THR A 66 -6.10 7.20 -29.38
C THR A 66 -5.53 6.10 -28.50
N LEU A 67 -4.46 6.38 -27.76
CA LEU A 67 -3.97 5.48 -26.72
C LEU A 67 -4.70 5.77 -25.41
N THR A 68 -5.27 4.73 -24.83
CA THR A 68 -5.94 4.78 -23.54
C THR A 68 -5.08 4.11 -22.49
N ALA A 69 -4.57 4.87 -21.53
CA ALA A 69 -3.93 4.35 -20.34
C ALA A 69 -5.03 4.04 -19.31
N LYS A 70 -5.18 2.75 -18.98
CA LYS A 70 -6.09 2.25 -17.94
C LYS A 70 -5.31 1.37 -16.98
N PHE A 71 -5.74 1.35 -15.72
CA PHE A 71 -5.15 0.47 -14.71
C PHE A 71 -5.13 -1.02 -15.15
N GLN A 72 -6.14 -1.46 -15.90
CA GLN A 72 -6.29 -2.83 -16.39
C GLN A 72 -5.24 -3.25 -17.42
N HIS A 73 -4.58 -2.30 -18.08
CA HIS A 73 -3.55 -2.63 -19.07
C HIS A 73 -2.20 -2.98 -18.44
N ASN A 74 -1.99 -2.65 -17.16
CA ASN A 74 -0.79 -3.02 -16.44
C ASN A 74 -1.11 -4.07 -15.37
N PRO A 75 -0.62 -5.32 -15.50
CA PRO A 75 -0.93 -6.37 -14.53
C PRO A 75 -0.48 -6.02 -13.11
N ALA A 76 0.58 -5.21 -12.94
CA ALA A 76 1.03 -4.77 -11.62
C ALA A 76 0.01 -3.85 -10.93
N ASN A 77 -0.67 -2.97 -11.67
CA ASN A 77 -1.70 -2.08 -11.10
C ASN A 77 -2.96 -2.88 -10.74
N VAL A 78 -3.29 -3.91 -11.52
CA VAL A 78 -4.39 -4.83 -11.19
C VAL A 78 -4.08 -5.59 -9.90
N PHE A 79 -2.86 -6.13 -9.78
CA PHE A 79 -2.43 -6.81 -8.57
C PHE A 79 -2.44 -5.90 -7.34
N PHE A 80 -1.97 -4.66 -7.47
CA PHE A 80 -2.05 -3.63 -6.42
C PHE A 80 -3.48 -3.39 -5.93
N VAL A 81 -4.45 -3.23 -6.86
CA VAL A 81 -5.86 -3.01 -6.54
C VAL A 81 -6.45 -4.22 -5.81
N ILE A 82 -6.14 -5.44 -6.28
CA ILE A 82 -6.62 -6.68 -5.64
C ILE A 82 -6.01 -6.83 -4.24
N ALA A 83 -4.69 -6.63 -4.10
CA ALA A 83 -3.97 -6.74 -2.83
C ALA A 83 -4.51 -5.75 -1.78
N ASN A 84 -4.62 -4.47 -2.14
CA ASN A 84 -5.18 -3.44 -1.25
C ASN A 84 -6.69 -3.66 -0.97
N GLY A 85 -7.43 -4.20 -1.93
CA GLY A 85 -8.83 -4.61 -1.73
C GLY A 85 -8.96 -5.74 -0.69
N MET A 86 -8.13 -6.79 -0.79
CA MET A 86 -8.08 -7.87 0.19
C MET A 86 -7.65 -7.38 1.57
N ALA A 87 -6.68 -6.47 1.65
CA ALA A 87 -6.27 -5.85 2.91
C ALA A 87 -7.39 -5.01 3.54
N SER A 88 -8.20 -4.33 2.72
CA SER A 88 -9.37 -3.59 3.20
C SER A 88 -10.41 -4.54 3.80
N PHE A 89 -10.70 -5.65 3.10
CA PHE A 89 -11.60 -6.68 3.61
C PHE A 89 -11.07 -7.31 4.92
N HIS A 90 -9.77 -7.60 4.97
CA HIS A 90 -9.09 -8.11 6.16
C HIS A 90 -9.25 -7.18 7.37
N ASN A 91 -8.98 -5.87 7.19
CA ASN A 91 -9.13 -4.90 8.28
C ASN A 91 -10.59 -4.81 8.76
N LEU A 92 -11.56 -4.81 7.85
CA LEU A 92 -12.98 -4.81 8.21
C LEU A 92 -13.37 -6.08 8.98
N PHE A 93 -12.92 -7.25 8.51
CA PHE A 93 -13.16 -8.52 9.18
C PHE A 93 -12.59 -8.53 10.60
N MET A 94 -11.38 -8.00 10.80
CA MET A 94 -10.75 -7.90 12.12
C MET A 94 -11.51 -6.98 13.08
N ILE A 95 -12.06 -5.87 12.58
CA ILE A 95 -12.90 -4.98 13.38
C ILE A 95 -14.17 -5.73 13.83
N ILE A 96 -14.82 -6.47 12.92
CA ILE A 96 -16.00 -7.28 13.26
C ILE A 96 -15.65 -8.33 14.32
N VAL A 97 -14.55 -9.06 14.15
CA VAL A 97 -14.10 -10.07 15.14
C VAL A 97 -13.83 -9.44 16.51
N HIS A 98 -13.34 -8.21 16.57
CA HIS A 98 -13.15 -7.49 17.83
C HIS A 98 -14.49 -7.18 18.53
N PHE A 99 -15.50 -6.71 17.81
CA PHE A 99 -16.82 -6.37 18.38
C PHE A 99 -17.68 -7.60 18.74
N PHE A 100 -17.59 -8.68 17.96
CA PHE A 100 -18.37 -9.90 18.18
C PHE A 100 -17.58 -11.00 18.94
N GLY A 101 -16.36 -10.67 19.36
CA GLY A 101 -15.36 -11.62 19.88
C GLY A 101 -15.66 -12.22 21.26
N ASP A 102 -16.62 -11.67 21.99
CA ASP A 102 -17.02 -12.14 23.33
C ASP A 102 -17.60 -13.58 23.31
N LYS A 103 -17.96 -14.10 22.13
CA LYS A 103 -18.44 -15.48 21.96
C LYS A 103 -17.33 -16.54 21.89
N PHE A 104 -16.07 -16.15 21.67
CA PHE A 104 -14.97 -17.11 21.51
C PHE A 104 -14.26 -17.37 22.84
N LYS A 105 -14.37 -18.60 23.34
CA LYS A 105 -13.81 -19.03 24.64
C LYS A 105 -12.28 -19.01 24.71
N ASP A 106 -11.57 -19.18 23.58
CA ASP A 106 -10.11 -19.28 23.55
C ASP A 106 -9.41 -18.01 23.07
N LYS A 107 -9.07 -17.13 24.03
CA LYS A 107 -8.39 -15.85 23.78
C LYS A 107 -7.01 -16.02 23.11
N ALA A 108 -6.27 -17.08 23.47
CA ALA A 108 -4.94 -17.35 22.92
C ALA A 108 -5.01 -17.75 21.43
N LEU A 109 -5.91 -18.67 21.06
CA LEU A 109 -6.12 -19.09 19.68
C LEU A 109 -6.52 -17.91 18.78
N ARG A 110 -7.39 -17.04 19.29
CA ARG A 110 -7.81 -15.82 18.58
C ARG A 110 -6.63 -14.90 18.28
N LEU A 111 -5.74 -14.66 19.24
CA LEU A 111 -4.57 -13.79 19.06
C LEU A 111 -3.58 -14.37 18.04
N VAL A 112 -3.38 -15.70 18.03
CA VAL A 112 -2.52 -16.38 17.04
C VAL A 112 -3.09 -16.22 15.63
N MET A 113 -4.39 -16.50 15.45
CA MET A 113 -5.06 -16.34 14.15
C MET A 113 -4.97 -14.90 13.64
N VAL A 114 -5.15 -13.92 14.53
CA VAL A 114 -5.02 -12.50 14.21
C VAL A 114 -3.62 -12.17 13.69
N ALA A 115 -2.57 -12.61 14.39
CA ALA A 115 -1.20 -12.35 13.99
C ALA A 115 -0.83 -12.98 12.65
N ILE A 116 -1.30 -14.20 12.38
CA ILE A 116 -1.04 -14.90 11.10
C ILE A 116 -1.73 -14.17 9.95
N LEU A 117 -3.02 -13.84 10.09
CA LEU A 117 -3.76 -13.14 9.04
C LEU A 117 -3.20 -11.73 8.78
N ASP A 118 -2.78 -11.02 9.84
CA ASP A 118 -2.12 -9.71 9.71
C ASP A 118 -0.80 -9.81 8.92
N MET A 119 0.04 -10.81 9.22
CA MET A 119 1.28 -11.05 8.47
C MET A 119 1.01 -11.37 7.00
N MET A 120 -0.02 -12.18 6.70
CA MET A 120 -0.41 -12.47 5.32
C MET A 120 -0.88 -11.21 4.58
N ALA A 121 -1.64 -10.33 5.25
CA ALA A 121 -2.09 -9.07 4.65
C ALA A 121 -0.90 -8.13 4.35
N VAL A 122 0.04 -8.00 5.28
CA VAL A 122 1.28 -7.23 5.07
C VAL A 122 2.09 -7.77 3.89
N ALA A 123 2.29 -9.10 3.84
CA ALA A 123 3.03 -9.73 2.76
C ALA A 123 2.36 -9.48 1.40
N LEU A 124 1.04 -9.64 1.32
CA LEU A 124 0.28 -9.41 0.11
C LEU A 124 0.37 -7.95 -0.37
N VAL A 125 0.11 -6.98 0.51
CA VAL A 125 0.17 -5.55 0.16
C VAL A 125 1.57 -5.13 -0.24
N SER A 126 2.60 -5.53 0.53
CA SER A 126 4.00 -5.18 0.20
C SER A 126 4.43 -5.70 -1.18
N SER A 127 3.97 -6.90 -1.56
CA SER A 127 4.25 -7.46 -2.88
C SER A 127 3.54 -6.70 -4.00
N GLY A 128 2.29 -6.29 -3.78
CA GLY A 128 1.51 -5.49 -4.71
C GLY A 128 2.08 -4.09 -4.92
N ASP A 129 2.42 -3.42 -3.82
CA ASP A 129 3.01 -2.08 -3.82
C ASP A 129 4.38 -2.09 -4.48
N GLY A 130 5.20 -3.11 -4.19
CA GLY A 130 6.51 -3.27 -4.84
C GLY A 130 6.39 -3.44 -6.36
N ALA A 131 5.48 -4.29 -6.82
CA ALA A 131 5.24 -4.50 -8.26
C ALA A 131 4.74 -3.22 -8.95
N ALA A 132 3.78 -2.52 -8.34
CA ALA A 132 3.24 -1.29 -8.91
C ALA A 132 4.26 -0.14 -8.86
N THR A 133 5.10 -0.07 -7.82
CA THR A 133 6.20 0.91 -7.73
C THR A 133 7.25 0.66 -8.79
N PHE A 134 7.63 -0.59 -9.05
CA PHE A 134 8.55 -0.93 -10.13
C PHE A 134 8.01 -0.46 -11.49
N MET A 135 6.74 -0.75 -11.78
CA MET A 135 6.09 -0.29 -13.01
C MET A 135 5.93 1.23 -13.07
N ALA A 136 5.70 1.91 -11.94
CA ALA A 136 5.66 3.37 -11.88
C ALA A 136 7.02 3.99 -12.18
N GLN A 137 8.11 3.40 -11.66
CA GLN A 137 9.48 3.84 -11.96
C GLN A 137 9.83 3.64 -13.43
N LEU A 138 9.46 2.49 -14.02
CA LEU A 138 9.59 2.27 -15.46
C LEU A 138 8.74 3.26 -16.27
N GLY A 139 7.53 3.59 -15.82
CA GLY A 139 6.68 4.58 -16.46
C GLY A 139 7.25 6.00 -16.44
N LYS A 140 7.94 6.38 -15.35
CA LYS A 140 8.52 7.71 -15.15
C LYS A 140 9.88 7.87 -15.82
N ASN A 141 10.78 6.91 -15.64
CA ASN A 141 12.17 7.02 -16.08
C ASN A 141 12.41 6.31 -17.42
N GLY A 142 11.59 5.31 -17.77
CA GLY A 142 11.84 4.44 -18.91
C GLY A 142 13.06 3.53 -18.70
N ASN A 143 13.39 2.74 -19.72
CA ASN A 143 14.62 1.98 -19.78
C ASN A 143 15.09 1.89 -21.23
N SER A 144 16.15 2.61 -21.58
CA SER A 144 16.70 2.65 -22.93
C SER A 144 17.23 1.28 -23.39
N HIS A 145 17.80 0.50 -22.47
CA HIS A 145 18.37 -0.82 -22.78
C HIS A 145 17.28 -1.84 -23.11
N ALA A 146 16.13 -1.74 -22.45
CA ALA A 146 14.94 -2.54 -22.74
C ALA A 146 14.02 -1.91 -23.80
N ARG A 147 14.42 -0.78 -24.41
CA ARG A 147 13.60 0.03 -25.34
C ARG A 147 12.23 0.43 -24.77
N TRP A 148 12.14 0.59 -23.46
CA TRP A 148 10.94 1.03 -22.76
C TRP A 148 10.90 2.55 -22.68
N ASN A 149 9.97 3.16 -23.42
CA ASN A 149 9.81 4.61 -23.44
C ASN A 149 9.05 5.11 -22.20
N LYS A 150 9.34 6.35 -21.79
CA LYS A 150 8.62 7.03 -20.71
C LYS A 150 7.14 7.20 -21.07
N ILE A 151 6.27 6.83 -20.14
CA ILE A 151 4.82 6.89 -20.29
C ILE A 151 4.27 8.15 -19.58
N CYS A 152 4.84 8.50 -18.43
CA CYS A 152 4.35 9.61 -17.61
C CYS A 152 4.55 11.01 -18.23
N ASP A 153 5.42 11.14 -19.23
CA ASP A 153 5.56 12.38 -20.01
C ASP A 153 4.29 12.66 -20.85
N LYS A 154 3.56 11.61 -21.23
CA LYS A 154 2.35 11.72 -22.07
C LYS A 154 1.05 11.64 -21.27
N PHE A 155 1.06 10.89 -20.17
CA PHE A 155 -0.09 10.63 -19.30
C PHE A 155 0.17 11.15 -17.88
N HIS A 156 0.35 12.47 -17.75
CA HIS A 156 0.77 13.08 -16.49
C HIS A 156 -0.26 12.90 -15.37
N LYS A 157 -1.56 13.08 -15.68
CA LYS A 157 -2.63 12.94 -14.67
C LYS A 157 -2.77 11.50 -14.18
N PHE A 158 -2.67 10.53 -15.09
CA PHE A 158 -2.67 9.13 -14.72
C PHE A 158 -1.51 8.80 -13.78
N CYS A 159 -0.30 9.28 -14.09
CA CYS A 159 0.86 9.03 -13.24
C CYS A 159 0.82 9.75 -11.90
N ASP A 160 0.26 10.97 -11.85
CA ASP A 160 0.12 11.73 -10.61
C ASP A 160 -0.90 11.07 -9.66
N HIS A 161 -2.08 10.72 -10.17
CA HIS A 161 -3.08 9.98 -9.40
C HIS A 161 -2.57 8.59 -8.97
N GLY A 162 -1.85 7.89 -9.86
CA GLY A 162 -1.25 6.59 -9.54
C GLY A 162 -0.17 6.69 -8.47
N GLY A 163 0.66 7.74 -8.52
CA GLY A 163 1.65 8.05 -7.48
C GLY A 163 1.01 8.36 -6.14
N GLY A 164 -0.05 9.17 -6.12
CA GLY A 164 -0.82 9.45 -4.91
C GLY A 164 -1.44 8.20 -4.29
N ALA A 165 -2.00 7.30 -5.11
CA ALA A 165 -2.53 6.02 -4.65
C ALA A 165 -1.43 5.11 -4.05
N LEU A 166 -0.23 5.06 -4.66
CA LEU A 166 0.91 4.32 -4.13
C LEU A 166 1.34 4.86 -2.76
N ILE A 167 1.46 6.18 -2.61
CA ILE A 167 1.84 6.80 -1.34
C ILE A 167 0.81 6.46 -0.25
N ALA A 168 -0.49 6.59 -0.55
CA ALA A 168 -1.55 6.25 0.39
C ALA A 168 -1.50 4.77 0.80
N SER A 169 -1.20 3.87 -0.12
CA SER A 169 -1.07 2.44 0.16
C SER A 169 0.17 2.13 1.01
N TYR A 170 1.33 2.72 0.73
CA TYR A 170 2.52 2.59 1.58
C TYR A 170 2.29 3.07 3.01
N VAL A 171 1.53 4.17 3.19
CA VAL A 171 1.10 4.59 4.53
C VAL A 171 0.23 3.52 5.18
N GLY A 172 -0.74 2.96 4.45
CA GLY A 172 -1.53 1.82 4.91
C GLY A 172 -0.70 0.59 5.29
N LEU A 173 0.32 0.25 4.49
CA LEU A 173 1.25 -0.86 4.74
C LEU A 173 2.06 -0.64 6.03
N LEU A 174 2.57 0.57 6.25
CA LEU A 174 3.27 0.92 7.48
C LEU A 174 2.35 0.78 8.70
N LEU A 175 1.10 1.22 8.59
CA LEU A 175 0.12 1.04 9.67
C LEU A 175 -0.16 -0.45 9.93
N LEU A 176 -0.30 -1.27 8.89
CA LEU A 176 -0.48 -2.73 9.02
C LEU A 176 0.72 -3.40 9.68
N LEU A 177 1.95 -2.98 9.36
CA LEU A 177 3.16 -3.43 10.03
C LEU A 177 3.14 -3.09 11.53
N VAL A 178 2.81 -1.85 11.88
CA VAL A 178 2.68 -1.44 13.29
C VAL A 178 1.61 -2.28 14.00
N ILE A 179 0.44 -2.46 13.40
CA ILE A 179 -0.63 -3.32 13.94
C ILE A 179 -0.11 -4.73 14.22
N THR A 180 0.64 -5.30 13.27
CA THR A 180 1.17 -6.67 13.36
C THR A 180 2.16 -6.81 14.50
N VAL A 181 3.07 -5.86 14.67
CA VAL A 181 4.01 -5.83 15.80
C VAL A 181 3.26 -5.76 17.13
N LEU A 182 2.24 -4.89 17.24
CA LEU A 182 1.43 -4.78 18.45
C LEU A 182 0.68 -6.09 18.77
N SER A 183 0.14 -6.76 17.75
CA SER A 183 -0.52 -8.06 17.88
C SER A 183 0.43 -9.13 18.42
N ILE A 184 1.67 -9.19 17.89
CA ILE A 184 2.70 -10.14 18.33
C ILE A 184 3.14 -9.85 19.77
N VAL A 185 3.38 -8.59 20.12
CA VAL A 185 3.77 -8.21 21.49
C VAL A 185 2.68 -8.60 22.51
N LYS A 186 1.40 -8.42 22.16
CA LYS A 186 0.27 -8.88 23.00
C LYS A 186 0.23 -10.40 23.14
N LEU A 187 0.46 -11.13 22.05
CA LEU A 187 0.50 -12.59 22.08
C LEU A 187 1.63 -13.10 22.99
N LEU A 188 2.83 -12.54 22.88
CA LEU A 188 3.98 -12.92 23.71
C LEU A 188 3.75 -12.65 25.20
N LYS A 189 3.01 -11.59 25.54
CA LYS A 189 2.71 -11.22 26.93
C LYS A 189 1.55 -12.01 27.56
N THR A 190 0.77 -12.72 26.74
CA THR A 190 -0.36 -13.55 27.21
C THR A 190 0.09 -14.96 27.60
N LYS A 191 1.35 -15.32 27.33
CA LYS A 191 2.00 -16.55 27.76
C LYS A 191 2.70 -16.35 29.10
#